data_AF-C5KUN2-F1
#
_entry.id   AF-C5KUN2-F1
#
_cell.length_a   1.000
_cell.length_b   1.000
_cell.length_c   1.000
_cell.angle_alpha   90.00
_cell.angle_beta   90.00
_cell.angle_gamma   90.00
#
_symmetry.space_group_name_H-M   'P 1'
#
loop_
_entity.id
_entity.type
_entity.pdbx_description
1 polymer ?
#
loop_
_entity_poly.entity_id
_entity_poly.type
_entity_poly.pdbx_seq_one_letter_code
_entity_poly.pdbx_strand_id
1 'polypeptide(L)'
;MGDLKQGLGVALEAQRLDWVEKFITYKESMVAEMLLYCKTNALEVVDDRQFRSKVLELLIKIYKTVPAGRDRDWAGLAQCYFLLNKPEEVGTMLRELLDDHDKFGRLMAMQIAFDLADSEAQQFCQTVSACDDLKLSDGGDTGVTEGDVKMEKAEAPAGDKKKECIANIKKILAGALGGWERDVVKLWYCSIGRRCPD
;
A
#
# COMPACT_ATOMS: atom_id res chain seq x y z
N MET A 1 -25.94 12.88 -6.66
CA MET A 1 -24.83 11.91 -6.47
C MET A 1 -24.66 11.04 -7.71
N GLY A 2 -25.77 10.56 -8.30
CA GLY A 2 -25.75 9.84 -9.58
C GLY A 2 -25.13 10.65 -10.73
N ASP A 3 -25.41 11.95 -10.84
CA ASP A 3 -24.97 12.76 -11.99
C ASP A 3 -23.45 12.84 -12.15
N LEU A 4 -22.69 12.91 -11.04
CA LEU A 4 -21.21 12.92 -11.09
C LEU A 4 -20.64 11.57 -11.50
N LYS A 5 -21.22 10.47 -11.00
CA LYS A 5 -20.82 9.10 -11.37
C LYS A 5 -21.17 8.80 -12.83
N GLN A 6 -22.35 9.22 -13.27
CA GLN A 6 -22.77 9.13 -14.67
C GLN A 6 -21.87 9.97 -15.58
N GLY A 7 -21.58 11.22 -15.20
CA GLY A 7 -20.67 12.09 -15.93
C GLY A 7 -19.25 11.50 -16.04
N LEU A 8 -18.75 10.88 -14.97
CA LEU A 8 -17.49 10.15 -14.99
C LEU A 8 -17.53 8.95 -15.95
N GLY A 9 -18.61 8.16 -15.93
CA GLY A 9 -18.80 7.03 -16.86
C GLY A 9 -18.75 7.48 -18.32
N VAL A 10 -19.49 8.54 -18.67
CA VAL A 10 -19.45 9.13 -20.01
C VAL A 10 -18.05 9.65 -20.37
N ALA A 11 -17.32 10.25 -19.42
CA ALA A 11 -15.96 10.71 -19.66
C ALA A 11 -14.97 9.56 -19.92
N LEU A 12 -15.14 8.41 -19.24
CA LEU A 12 -14.37 7.20 -19.44
C LEU A 12 -14.66 6.57 -20.82
N GLU A 13 -15.93 6.45 -21.19
CA GLU A 13 -16.35 5.96 -22.51
C GLU A 13 -15.83 6.86 -23.64
N ALA A 14 -15.86 8.18 -23.46
CA ALA A 14 -15.32 9.15 -24.40
C ALA A 14 -13.78 9.25 -24.41
N GLN A 15 -13.09 8.44 -23.61
CA GLN A 15 -11.64 8.41 -23.45
C GLN A 15 -11.00 9.79 -23.15
N ARG A 16 -11.69 10.62 -22.38
CA ARG A 16 -11.27 12.01 -22.09
C ARG A 16 -10.70 12.14 -20.69
N LEU A 17 -9.39 11.95 -20.57
CA LEU A 17 -8.67 11.98 -19.29
C LEU A 17 -8.84 13.30 -18.51
N ASP A 18 -8.85 14.44 -19.20
CA ASP A 18 -9.00 15.76 -18.55
C ASP A 18 -10.34 15.89 -17.81
N TRP A 19 -11.39 15.26 -18.34
CA TRP A 19 -12.72 15.29 -17.71
C TRP A 19 -12.82 14.29 -16.59
N VAL A 20 -12.14 13.14 -16.71
CA VAL A 20 -12.01 12.17 -15.62
C VAL A 20 -11.37 12.85 -14.40
N GLU A 21 -10.25 13.56 -14.57
CA GLU A 21 -9.60 14.31 -13.48
C GLU A 21 -10.57 15.32 -12.85
N LYS A 22 -11.22 16.15 -13.68
CA LYS A 22 -12.17 17.16 -13.21
C LYS A 22 -13.35 16.58 -12.44
N PHE A 23 -13.92 15.44 -12.87
CA PHE A 23 -15.03 14.81 -12.18
C PHE A 23 -14.62 14.24 -10.83
N ILE A 24 -13.41 13.67 -10.73
CA ILE A 24 -12.88 13.14 -9.47
C ILE A 24 -12.60 14.27 -8.48
N THR A 25 -11.95 15.34 -8.93
CA THR A 25 -11.54 16.45 -8.06
C THR A 25 -12.62 17.54 -7.91
N TYR A 26 -13.83 17.32 -8.47
CA TYR A 26 -14.90 18.32 -8.45
C TYR A 26 -15.34 18.69 -7.02
N LYS A 27 -15.36 17.71 -6.11
CA LYS A 27 -15.74 17.88 -4.70
C LYS A 27 -14.75 17.15 -3.81
N GLU A 28 -14.01 17.90 -3.00
CA GLU A 28 -13.01 17.37 -2.06
C GLU A 28 -13.58 16.28 -1.14
N SER A 29 -14.80 16.47 -0.63
CA SER A 29 -15.46 15.50 0.26
C SER A 29 -15.80 14.16 -0.39
N MET A 30 -15.79 14.08 -1.72
CA MET A 30 -16.17 12.88 -2.48
C MET A 30 -14.98 12.25 -3.21
N VAL A 31 -13.77 12.81 -3.10
CA VAL A 31 -12.60 12.35 -3.86
C VAL A 31 -12.34 10.85 -3.62
N ALA A 32 -12.36 10.39 -2.37
CA ALA A 32 -12.12 8.98 -2.04
C ALA A 32 -13.13 8.03 -2.70
N GLU A 33 -14.41 8.38 -2.67
CA GLU A 33 -15.47 7.57 -3.29
C GLU A 33 -15.37 7.59 -4.83
N MET A 34 -15.08 8.76 -5.41
CA MET A 34 -14.94 8.91 -6.86
C MET A 34 -13.70 8.20 -7.38
N LEU A 35 -12.59 8.16 -6.63
CA LEU A 35 -11.40 7.39 -6.97
C LEU A 35 -11.69 5.89 -7.02
N LEU A 36 -12.37 5.36 -6.00
CA LEU A 36 -12.76 3.95 -5.96
C LEU A 36 -13.69 3.62 -7.13
N TYR A 37 -14.72 4.45 -7.37
CA TYR A 37 -15.65 4.26 -8.47
C TYR A 37 -14.95 4.34 -9.84
N CYS A 38 -14.05 5.32 -10.04
CA CYS A 38 -13.26 5.43 -11.26
C CYS A 38 -12.40 4.20 -11.50
N LYS A 39 -11.73 3.70 -10.46
CA LYS A 39 -10.88 2.50 -10.56
C LYS A 39 -11.68 1.27 -10.98
N THR A 40 -12.83 1.02 -10.34
CA THR A 40 -13.71 -0.10 -10.68
C THR A 40 -14.17 -0.01 -12.14
N ASN A 41 -14.67 1.15 -12.58
CA ASN A 41 -15.13 1.32 -13.96
C ASN A 41 -13.96 1.26 -14.96
N ALA A 42 -12.77 1.75 -14.59
CA ALA A 42 -11.60 1.63 -15.44
C ALA A 42 -11.19 0.16 -15.66
N LEU A 43 -11.45 -0.73 -14.71
CA LEU A 43 -11.17 -2.16 -14.85
C LEU A 43 -12.28 -2.92 -15.57
N GLU A 44 -13.55 -2.53 -15.36
CA GLU A 44 -14.72 -3.25 -15.88
C GLU A 44 -15.17 -2.77 -17.27
N VAL A 45 -15.06 -1.47 -17.56
CA VAL A 45 -15.68 -0.84 -18.73
C VAL A 45 -14.65 -0.43 -19.80
N VAL A 46 -13.42 -0.13 -19.39
CA VAL A 46 -12.40 0.36 -20.33
C VAL A 46 -11.68 -0.80 -21.00
N ASP A 47 -11.99 -1.02 -22.28
CA ASP A 47 -11.36 -2.06 -23.11
C ASP A 47 -9.92 -1.70 -23.51
N ASP A 48 -9.65 -0.44 -23.86
CA ASP A 48 -8.32 -0.01 -24.29
C ASP A 48 -7.33 -0.03 -23.12
N ARG A 49 -6.37 -0.96 -23.20
CA ARG A 49 -5.30 -1.12 -22.21
C ARG A 49 -4.46 0.15 -22.06
N GLN A 50 -4.15 0.87 -23.14
CA GLN A 50 -3.33 2.08 -23.06
C GLN A 50 -4.08 3.19 -22.33
N PHE A 51 -5.35 3.40 -22.67
CA PHE A 51 -6.19 4.35 -21.96
C PHE A 51 -6.38 3.96 -20.49
N ARG A 52 -6.65 2.68 -20.19
CA ARG A 52 -6.75 2.17 -18.82
C ARG A 52 -5.49 2.44 -18.01
N SER A 53 -4.30 2.22 -18.57
CA SER A 53 -3.04 2.57 -17.92
C SER A 53 -2.93 4.07 -17.62
N LYS A 54 -3.32 4.95 -18.55
CA LYS A 54 -3.34 6.41 -18.33
C LYS A 54 -4.31 6.81 -17.22
N VAL A 55 -5.47 6.17 -17.13
CA VAL A 55 -6.44 6.41 -16.05
C VAL A 55 -5.83 5.99 -14.71
N LEU A 56 -5.20 4.81 -14.60
CA LEU A 56 -4.54 4.38 -13.37
C LEU A 56 -3.39 5.32 -12.94
N GLU A 57 -2.62 5.84 -13.90
CA GLU A 57 -1.58 6.84 -13.63
C GLU A 57 -2.16 8.16 -13.12
N LEU A 58 -3.30 8.59 -13.66
CA LEU A 58 -4.04 9.74 -13.14
C LEU A 58 -4.52 9.49 -11.70
N LEU A 59 -5.07 8.31 -11.41
CA LEU A 59 -5.50 7.97 -10.04
C LEU A 59 -4.32 8.04 -9.06
N ILE A 60 -3.16 7.49 -9.44
CA ILE A 60 -1.92 7.59 -8.63
C ILE A 60 -1.55 9.04 -8.35
N LYS A 61 -1.59 9.91 -9.38
CA LYS A 61 -1.31 11.35 -9.22
C LYS A 61 -2.25 11.96 -8.18
N ILE A 62 -3.55 11.68 -8.26
CA ILE A 62 -4.54 12.21 -7.31
C ILE A 62 -4.31 11.65 -5.90
N TYR A 63 -4.05 10.35 -5.75
CA TYR A 63 -3.71 9.76 -4.45
C TYR A 63 -2.49 10.42 -3.80
N LYS A 64 -1.47 10.79 -4.59
CA LYS A 64 -0.27 11.50 -4.10
C LYS A 64 -0.54 12.95 -3.70
N THR A 65 -1.62 13.58 -4.20
CA THR A 65 -2.02 14.95 -3.75
C THR A 65 -2.55 14.97 -2.32
N VAL A 66 -3.14 13.86 -1.87
CA VAL A 66 -3.57 13.71 -0.46
C VAL A 66 -2.31 13.53 0.39
N PRO A 67 -2.13 14.27 1.49
CA PRO A 67 -0.95 14.15 2.36
C PRO A 67 -0.67 12.71 2.78
N ALA A 68 0.61 12.36 2.92
CA ALA A 68 1.03 11.08 3.46
C ALA A 68 0.62 11.03 4.94
N GLY A 69 -0.43 10.27 5.23
CA GLY A 69 -1.02 10.13 6.57
C GLY A 69 -2.13 9.09 6.57
N ARG A 70 -2.96 9.09 7.62
CA ARG A 70 -4.05 8.12 7.79
C ARG A 70 -5.15 8.24 6.73
N ASP A 71 -5.38 9.44 6.21
CA ASP A 71 -6.48 9.71 5.28
C ASP A 71 -6.17 9.30 3.83
N ARG A 72 -4.91 8.92 3.54
CA ARG A 72 -4.52 8.39 2.23
C ARG A 72 -4.92 6.92 2.11
N ASP A 73 -5.57 6.57 1.01
CA ASP A 73 -5.90 5.19 0.65
C ASP A 73 -4.67 4.45 0.09
N TRP A 74 -3.84 3.94 0.99
CA TRP A 74 -2.62 3.20 0.66
C TRP A 74 -2.91 1.88 -0.07
N ALA A 75 -4.00 1.20 0.27
CA ALA A 75 -4.40 -0.06 -0.37
C ALA A 75 -4.83 0.18 -1.83
N GLY A 76 -5.65 1.21 -2.08
CA GLY A 76 -6.05 1.60 -3.42
C GLY A 76 -4.87 2.03 -4.29
N LEU A 77 -3.90 2.75 -3.72
CA LEU A 77 -2.68 3.15 -4.41
C LEU A 77 -1.78 1.93 -4.73
N ALA A 78 -1.60 1.00 -3.78
CA ALA A 78 -0.83 -0.24 -4.01
C ALA A 78 -1.44 -1.08 -5.14
N GLN A 79 -2.77 -1.21 -5.17
CA GLN A 79 -3.48 -1.89 -6.26
C GLN A 79 -3.24 -1.22 -7.61
N CYS A 80 -3.21 0.11 -7.68
CA CYS A 80 -2.91 0.81 -8.93
C CYS A 80 -1.49 0.51 -9.43
N TYR A 81 -0.49 0.46 -8.55
CA TYR A 81 0.87 0.07 -8.94
C TYR A 81 0.97 -1.39 -9.36
N PHE A 82 0.27 -2.29 -8.66
CA PHE A 82 0.19 -3.69 -9.03
C PHE A 82 -0.39 -3.85 -10.45
N LEU A 83 -1.50 -3.18 -10.75
CA LEU A 83 -2.14 -3.22 -12.07
C LEU A 83 -1.28 -2.61 -13.19
N LEU A 84 -0.43 -1.63 -12.86
CA LEU A 84 0.55 -1.04 -13.79
C LEU A 84 1.87 -1.81 -13.86
N ASN A 85 2.02 -2.91 -13.09
CA ASN A 85 3.25 -3.68 -12.97
C ASN A 85 4.47 -2.82 -12.57
N LYS A 86 4.29 -1.94 -11.56
CA LYS A 86 5.35 -1.08 -11.00
C LYS A 86 5.76 -1.55 -9.59
N PRO A 87 6.55 -2.63 -9.45
CA PRO A 87 6.93 -3.19 -8.14
C PRO A 87 7.86 -2.29 -7.33
N GLU A 88 8.71 -1.50 -7.98
CA GLU A 88 9.62 -0.57 -7.30
C GLU A 88 8.86 0.49 -6.48
N GLU A 89 7.83 1.09 -7.07
CA GLU A 89 6.97 2.09 -6.42
C GLU A 89 6.23 1.51 -5.20
N VAL A 90 5.88 0.23 -5.22
CA VAL A 90 5.30 -0.47 -4.06
C VAL A 90 6.34 -0.62 -2.96
N GLY A 91 7.59 -0.94 -3.30
CA GLY A 91 8.70 -1.01 -2.35
C GLY A 91 8.94 0.34 -1.64
N THR A 92 9.01 1.42 -2.41
CA THR A 92 9.15 2.79 -1.87
C THR A 92 7.95 3.17 -1.00
N MET A 93 6.73 2.86 -1.43
CA MET A 93 5.51 3.10 -0.64
C MET A 93 5.54 2.35 0.71
N LEU A 94 5.91 1.07 0.71
CA LEU A 94 6.00 0.28 1.94
C LEU A 94 7.05 0.86 2.88
N ARG A 95 8.15 1.41 2.35
CA ARG A 95 9.16 2.13 3.15
C ARG A 95 8.58 3.39 3.78
N GLU A 96 7.87 4.23 3.00
CA GLU A 96 7.22 5.44 3.52
C GLU A 96 6.26 5.11 4.69
N LEU A 97 5.46 4.04 4.56
CA LEU A 97 4.56 3.57 5.61
C LEU A 97 5.28 3.10 6.88
N LEU A 98 6.52 2.62 6.77
CA LEU A 98 7.32 2.14 7.89
C LEU A 98 8.18 3.25 8.53
N ASP A 99 8.43 4.34 7.82
CA ASP A 99 9.18 5.50 8.29
C ASP A 99 8.40 6.35 9.30
N ASP A 100 7.06 6.38 9.19
CA ASP A 100 6.18 7.23 10.03
C ASP A 100 6.11 6.79 11.52
N HIS A 101 6.85 5.74 11.91
CA HIS A 101 6.93 5.14 13.26
C HIS A 101 5.59 4.79 13.95
N ASP A 102 4.45 5.05 13.32
CA ASP A 102 3.13 4.75 13.84
C ASP A 102 2.80 3.24 13.72
N LYS A 103 2.00 2.74 14.66
CA LYS A 103 1.42 1.40 14.61
C LYS A 103 0.55 1.23 13.37
N PHE A 104 -0.19 2.28 12.96
CA PHE A 104 -1.03 2.23 11.77
C PHE A 104 -0.23 1.96 10.50
N GLY A 105 0.85 2.71 10.26
CA GLY A 105 1.69 2.55 9.06
C GLY A 105 2.29 1.15 8.95
N ARG A 106 2.80 0.60 10.05
CA ARG A 106 3.29 -0.79 10.12
C ARG A 106 2.21 -1.82 9.78
N LEU A 107 1.02 -1.68 10.36
CA LEU A 107 -0.10 -2.58 10.10
C LEU A 107 -0.57 -2.48 8.65
N MET A 108 -0.61 -1.27 8.09
CA MET A 108 -0.99 -1.04 6.69
C MET A 108 0.03 -1.64 5.72
N ALA A 109 1.33 -1.50 6.00
CA ALA A 109 2.38 -2.13 5.21
C ALA A 109 2.28 -3.67 5.23
N MET A 110 1.99 -4.25 6.41
CA MET A 110 1.72 -5.70 6.52
C MET A 110 0.47 -6.12 5.74
N GLN A 111 -0.61 -5.35 5.83
CA GLN A 111 -1.84 -5.62 5.09
C GLN A 111 -1.58 -5.68 3.59
N ILE A 112 -0.89 -4.69 3.05
CA ILE A 112 -0.55 -4.62 1.62
C ILE A 112 0.35 -5.79 1.23
N ALA A 113 1.33 -6.15 2.08
CA ALA A 113 2.21 -7.29 1.79
C ALA A 113 1.45 -8.62 1.73
N PHE A 114 0.46 -8.83 2.60
CA PHE A 114 -0.41 -10.01 2.55
C PHE A 114 -1.31 -9.99 1.31
N ASP A 115 -1.95 -8.87 0.98
CA ASP A 115 -2.78 -8.74 -0.21
C ASP A 115 -1.98 -9.02 -1.50
N LEU A 116 -0.70 -8.63 -1.53
CA LEU A 116 0.20 -8.93 -2.65
C LEU A 116 0.62 -10.40 -2.70
N ALA A 117 0.92 -11.03 -1.56
CA ALA A 117 1.24 -12.44 -1.50
C ALA A 117 0.06 -13.32 -1.96
N ASP A 118 -1.17 -12.92 -1.62
CA ASP A 118 -2.42 -13.59 -2.02
C ASP A 118 -2.74 -13.40 -3.52
N SER A 119 -2.15 -12.39 -4.18
CA SER A 119 -2.35 -12.14 -5.61
C SER A 119 -1.67 -13.15 -6.56
N GLU A 120 -0.99 -14.18 -6.02
CA GLU A 120 -0.23 -15.23 -6.73
C GLU A 120 0.86 -14.71 -7.71
N ALA A 121 1.15 -13.41 -7.70
CA ALA A 121 2.13 -12.78 -8.57
C ALA A 121 3.56 -12.89 -8.02
N GLN A 122 4.10 -14.12 -7.92
CA GLN A 122 5.38 -14.37 -7.23
C GLN A 122 6.56 -13.56 -7.79
N GLN A 123 6.63 -13.34 -9.10
CA GLN A 123 7.68 -12.51 -9.72
C GLN A 123 7.59 -11.03 -9.31
N PHE A 124 6.37 -10.51 -9.16
CA PHE A 124 6.13 -9.16 -8.67
C PHE A 124 6.58 -9.05 -7.21
N CYS A 125 6.15 -9.97 -6.35
CA CYS A 125 6.52 -10.02 -4.93
C CYS A 125 8.03 -10.14 -4.72
N GLN A 126 8.70 -10.98 -5.51
CA GLN A 126 10.17 -11.09 -5.50
C GLN A 126 10.83 -9.76 -5.83
N THR A 127 10.36 -9.06 -6.88
CA THR A 127 10.90 -7.76 -7.28
C THR A 127 10.67 -6.70 -6.21
N VAL A 128 9.49 -6.66 -5.59
CA VAL A 128 9.20 -5.77 -4.44
C VAL A 128 10.16 -6.06 -3.29
N SER A 129 10.38 -7.34 -2.93
CA SER A 129 11.25 -7.74 -1.83
C SER A 129 12.74 -7.44 -2.08
N ALA A 130 13.14 -7.48 -3.35
CA ALA A 130 14.48 -7.19 -3.82
C ALA A 130 14.74 -5.68 -3.96
N CYS A 131 13.69 -4.86 -3.93
CA CYS A 131 13.79 -3.42 -4.07
C CYS A 131 14.72 -2.84 -2.99
N ASP A 132 15.63 -1.98 -3.45
CA ASP A 132 16.70 -1.39 -2.66
C ASP A 132 16.19 -0.55 -1.50
N ASP A 133 14.99 0.01 -1.62
CA ASP A 133 14.32 0.79 -0.59
C ASP A 133 13.92 -0.04 0.64
N LEU A 134 13.74 -1.36 0.49
CA LEU A 134 13.55 -2.29 1.60
C LEU A 134 14.88 -2.89 2.09
N LYS A 135 16.03 -2.44 1.59
CA LYS A 135 17.33 -2.85 2.15
C LYS A 135 17.51 -2.16 3.49
N LEU A 136 17.79 -2.99 4.50
CA LEU A 136 18.31 -2.53 5.77
C LEU A 136 19.67 -1.88 5.46
N SER A 137 19.77 -0.56 5.55
CA SER A 137 21.09 0.09 5.62
C SER A 137 21.68 -0.28 6.99
N ASP A 138 22.73 -1.08 6.97
CA ASP A 138 23.64 -1.24 8.09
C ASP A 138 24.61 -0.04 8.15
N GLY A 139 24.74 0.59 9.33
CA GLY A 139 25.72 1.64 9.68
C GLY A 139 25.33 3.10 9.37
N GLY A 140 25.48 4.09 10.26
CA GLY A 140 25.97 4.10 11.65
C GLY A 140 26.29 5.53 12.11
N ASP A 141 26.20 5.79 13.42
CA ASP A 141 27.21 6.58 14.14
C ASP A 141 27.38 6.03 15.57
N THR A 142 28.64 6.00 15.99
CA THR A 142 29.24 5.34 17.15
C THR A 142 29.48 6.32 18.29
N GLY A 143 29.23 5.89 19.53
CA GLY A 143 29.75 6.56 20.72
C GLY A 143 29.50 5.75 22.00
N VAL A 144 30.47 4.94 22.41
CA VAL A 144 30.50 4.22 23.69
C VAL A 144 31.04 5.15 24.79
N THR A 145 30.37 5.18 25.95
CA THR A 145 31.05 5.17 27.27
C THR A 145 30.20 4.39 28.27
N GLU A 146 30.82 3.42 28.94
CA GLU A 146 30.28 2.58 30.00
C GLU A 146 29.91 3.37 31.27
N GLY A 147 28.93 2.88 32.03
CA GLY A 147 28.59 3.31 33.38
C GLY A 147 27.28 2.71 33.90
N ASP A 148 27.38 1.87 34.94
CA ASP A 148 26.31 1.12 35.59
C ASP A 148 25.10 1.93 36.11
N VAL A 149 23.90 1.31 36.12
CA VAL A 149 23.01 1.03 37.28
C VAL A 149 21.52 0.85 36.88
N LYS A 150 20.97 -0.32 37.27
CA LYS A 150 19.59 -0.79 37.53
C LYS A 150 18.33 -0.05 37.02
N MET A 151 17.49 -0.89 36.39
CA MET A 151 16.02 -1.04 36.47
C MET A 151 15.14 0.22 36.49
N GLU A 152 14.50 0.51 35.35
CA GLU A 152 13.04 0.67 35.30
C GLU A 152 12.53 0.44 33.86
N LYS A 153 11.27 0.01 33.76
CA LYS A 153 10.56 -0.49 32.57
C LYS A 153 10.66 0.46 31.37
N ALA A 154 11.47 0.13 30.37
CA ALA A 154 11.62 0.91 29.14
C ALA A 154 10.95 0.21 27.95
N GLU A 155 10.03 0.91 27.28
CA GLU A 155 9.54 0.51 25.96
C GLU A 155 10.71 0.43 24.97
N ALA A 156 10.83 -0.72 24.31
CA ALA A 156 11.93 -1.04 23.39
C ALA A 156 12.08 0.03 22.28
N PRO A 157 13.32 0.37 21.89
CA PRO A 157 13.60 1.45 20.94
C PRO A 157 12.94 1.19 19.59
N ALA A 158 12.28 2.21 19.04
CA ALA A 158 11.46 2.13 17.83
C ALA A 158 12.22 1.65 16.56
N GLY A 159 13.55 1.67 16.59
CA GLY A 159 14.42 1.18 15.51
C GLY A 159 14.37 -0.34 15.30
N ASP A 160 14.24 -1.13 16.37
CA ASP A 160 14.26 -2.60 16.27
C ASP A 160 12.97 -3.15 15.67
N LYS A 161 11.83 -2.54 16.03
CA LYS A 161 10.49 -2.93 15.52
C LYS A 161 10.36 -2.72 14.01
N LYS A 162 11.01 -1.68 13.47
CA LYS A 162 11.00 -1.40 12.03
C LYS A 162 11.76 -2.48 11.25
N LYS A 163 12.94 -2.86 11.72
CA LYS A 163 13.75 -3.92 11.09
C LYS A 163 13.01 -5.27 11.10
N GLU A 164 12.36 -5.58 12.21
CA GLU A 164 11.52 -6.77 12.34
C GLU A 164 10.33 -6.75 11.34
N CYS A 165 9.65 -5.60 11.21
CA CYS A 165 8.55 -5.46 10.25
C CYS A 165 9.01 -5.66 8.80
N ILE A 166 10.15 -5.08 8.43
CA ILE A 166 10.74 -5.27 7.09
C ILE A 166 11.07 -6.75 6.86
N ALA A 167 11.68 -7.42 7.85
CA ALA A 167 11.98 -8.85 7.76
C ALA A 167 10.70 -9.69 7.60
N ASN A 168 9.62 -9.34 8.31
CA ASN A 168 8.34 -10.03 8.20
C ASN A 168 7.69 -9.81 6.83
N ILE A 169 7.68 -8.58 6.31
CA ILE A 169 7.18 -8.28 4.96
C ILE A 169 7.96 -9.08 3.90
N LYS A 170 9.29 -9.13 3.99
CA LYS A 170 10.11 -9.93 3.07
C LYS A 170 9.78 -11.42 3.14
N LYS A 171 9.54 -11.98 4.32
CA LYS A 171 9.12 -13.38 4.48
C LYS A 171 7.76 -13.65 3.84
N ILE A 172 6.79 -12.74 4.03
CA ILE A 172 5.46 -12.82 3.42
C ILE A 172 5.58 -12.82 1.89
N LEU A 173 6.30 -11.84 1.34
CA LEU A 173 6.49 -11.70 -0.11
C LEU A 173 7.32 -12.82 -0.74
N ALA A 174 8.22 -13.46 0.02
CA ALA A 174 9.01 -14.59 -0.46
C ALA A 174 8.21 -15.91 -0.55
N GLY A 175 6.95 -15.95 -0.08
CA GLY A 175 6.15 -17.18 -0.03
C GLY A 175 6.64 -18.17 1.03
N ALA A 176 7.49 -17.74 1.96
CA ALA A 176 7.99 -18.56 3.07
C ALA A 176 6.98 -18.59 4.24
N LEU A 177 5.73 -18.93 3.93
CA LEU A 177 4.62 -19.03 4.88
C LEU A 177 4.66 -20.40 5.59
N GLY A 178 5.76 -20.67 6.31
CA GLY A 178 5.93 -21.92 7.05
C GLY A 178 5.13 -21.97 8.37
N GLY A 179 3.87 -22.42 8.35
CA GLY A 179 3.16 -22.91 9.55
C GLY A 179 2.67 -21.88 10.59
N TRP A 180 3.16 -20.64 10.60
CA TRP A 180 2.65 -19.50 11.39
C TRP A 180 1.39 -18.85 10.77
N GLU A 181 1.07 -19.29 9.56
CA GLU A 181 0.04 -18.77 8.66
C GLU A 181 -1.34 -18.78 9.32
N ARG A 182 -1.79 -19.90 9.91
CA ARG A 182 -3.16 -19.95 10.43
C ARG A 182 -3.41 -19.00 11.58
N ASP A 183 -2.50 -18.85 12.53
CA ASP A 183 -2.79 -18.06 13.73
C ASP A 183 -2.61 -16.56 13.48
N VAL A 184 -1.60 -16.16 12.71
CA VAL A 184 -1.40 -14.74 12.37
C VAL A 184 -2.39 -14.27 11.31
N VAL A 185 -2.68 -15.09 10.29
CA VAL A 185 -3.71 -14.79 9.29
C VAL A 185 -5.10 -14.80 9.94
N LYS A 186 -5.41 -15.74 10.85
CA LYS A 186 -6.67 -15.68 11.63
C LYS A 186 -6.75 -14.46 12.53
N LEU A 187 -5.70 -14.13 13.28
CA LEU A 187 -5.68 -12.94 14.12
C LEU A 187 -5.79 -11.65 13.29
N TRP A 188 -5.19 -11.62 12.11
CA TRP A 188 -5.26 -10.51 11.16
C TRP A 188 -6.64 -10.38 10.52
N TYR A 189 -7.18 -11.43 9.91
CA TYR A 189 -8.54 -11.48 9.34
C TYR A 189 -9.59 -11.16 10.41
N CYS A 190 -9.42 -11.67 11.63
CA CYS A 190 -10.27 -11.36 12.79
C CYS A 190 -10.14 -9.89 13.22
N SER A 191 -8.94 -9.31 13.18
CA SER A 191 -8.72 -7.89 13.50
C SER A 191 -9.25 -6.93 12.43
N ILE A 192 -9.37 -7.35 11.17
CA ILE A 192 -9.91 -6.55 10.06
C ILE A 192 -11.35 -6.92 9.68
N GLY A 193 -12.00 -7.83 10.42
CA GLY A 193 -13.38 -8.26 10.21
C GLY A 193 -13.64 -9.01 8.91
N ARG A 194 -12.60 -9.52 8.24
CA ARG A 194 -12.72 -10.33 7.02
C ARG A 194 -12.76 -11.81 7.37
N ARG A 195 -13.42 -12.63 6.53
CA ARG A 195 -13.42 -14.08 6.68
C ARG A 195 -12.12 -14.66 6.12
N CYS A 196 -11.40 -15.46 6.91
CA CYS A 196 -10.20 -16.15 6.43
C CYS A 196 -10.55 -17.04 5.23
N PRO A 197 -9.74 -17.06 4.16
CA PRO A 197 -9.82 -18.11 3.16
C PRO A 197 -9.53 -19.46 3.82
N ASP A 198 -10.33 -20.47 3.47
CA ASP A 198 -10.29 -21.83 4.03
C ASP A 198 -9.06 -22.61 3.59
#